data_AF-L0PEY3-F1
#
_entry.id   AF-L0PEY3-F1
#
_cell.length_a   1.000
_cell.length_b   1.000
_cell.length_c   1.000
_cell.angle_alpha   90.00
_cell.angle_beta   90.00
_cell.angle_gamma   90.00
#
_symmetry.space_group_name_H-M   'P 1'
#
loop_
_entity.id
_entity.type
_entity.pdbx_description
1 polymer ?
#
loop_
_entity_poly.entity_id
_entity_poly.type
_entity_poly.pdbx_seq_one_letter_code
_entity_poly.pdbx_strand_id
1 'polypeptide(L)' 'MLAIFLAIQSDEDVLTSDIYNQIEALASLKMLIRTSLASNKLDSTSRWKVNVGWDFIQKIAKSIDFELENYLVG' A
#
# COMPACT_ATOMS: atom_id res chain seq x y z
N MET A 1 -5.45 -4.77 2.13
CA MET A 1 -4.16 -4.13 1.76
C MET A 1 -2.98 -5.01 2.17
N LEU A 2 -2.71 -5.25 3.45
CA LEU A 2 -1.56 -6.05 3.90
C LEU A 2 -1.50 -7.46 3.29
N ALA A 3 -2.64 -8.14 3.15
CA ALA A 3 -2.69 -9.44 2.49
C ALA A 3 -2.15 -9.43 1.05
N ILE A 4 -2.39 -8.35 0.29
CA ILE A 4 -1.87 -8.21 -1.08
C ILE A 4 -0.37 -7.93 -1.03
N PHE A 5 0.09 -7.08 -0.10
CA PHE A 5 1.51 -6.83 0.10
C PHE A 5 2.29 -8.12 0.38
N LEU A 6 1.78 -9.00 1.25
CA LEU A 6 2.39 -10.29 1.54
C LEU A 6 2.30 -11.29 0.38
N ALA A 7 1.30 -11.17 -0.49
CA ALA A 7 1.17 -12.02 -1.66
C ALA A 7 2.16 -11.66 -2.77
N ILE A 8 2.52 -10.36 -2.89
CA ILE A 8 3.50 -9.89 -3.89
C ILE A 8 4.93 -9.88 -3.36
N GLN A 9 5.10 -9.87 -2.03
CA GLN A 9 6.40 -9.94 -1.37
C GLN A 9 6.81 -11.41 -1.21
N SER A 10 7.99 -11.77 -1.69
CA SER A 10 8.49 -13.15 -1.66
C SER A 10 9.15 -13.56 -0.34
N ASP A 11 9.40 -12.60 0.56
CA ASP A 11 10.08 -12.82 1.85
C ASP A 11 9.09 -12.93 3.01
N GLU A 12 9.18 -14.03 3.78
CA GLU A 12 8.20 -14.39 4.83
C GLU A 12 8.29 -13.50 6.10
N ASP A 13 9.36 -12.73 6.31
CA ASP A 13 9.69 -12.11 7.61
C ASP A 13 9.44 -10.59 7.75
N VAL A 14 8.63 -9.98 6.88
CA VAL A 14 8.56 -8.49 6.79
C VAL A 14 7.49 -7.86 7.70
N LEU A 15 6.59 -8.63 8.33
CA LEU A 15 5.53 -8.10 9.20
C LEU A 15 6.04 -7.57 10.54
N THR A 16 6.83 -6.49 10.50
CA THR A 16 7.30 -5.76 11.67
C THR A 16 6.42 -4.54 11.94
N SER A 17 6.57 -3.93 13.11
CA SER A 17 5.96 -2.64 13.44
C SER A 17 6.30 -1.54 12.42
N ASP A 18 7.38 -1.71 11.63
CA ASP A 18 7.86 -0.72 10.68
C ASP A 18 6.94 -0.57 9.48
N ILE A 19 6.26 -1.64 9.05
CA ILE A 19 5.28 -1.55 7.96
C ILE A 19 4.15 -0.58 8.33
N TYR A 20 3.66 -0.65 9.57
CA TYR A 20 2.61 0.27 10.02
C TYR A 20 3.11 1.72 10.05
N ASN A 21 4.37 1.95 10.43
CA ASN A 21 5.01 3.27 10.36
C ASN A 21 5.13 3.77 8.92
N GLN A 22 5.46 2.88 7.97
CA GLN A 22 5.54 3.22 6.54
C GLN A 22 4.17 3.55 5.95
N ILE A 23 3.10 2.85 6.35
CA ILE A 23 1.72 3.17 5.95
C ILE A 23 1.31 4.55 6.46
N GLU A 24 1.63 4.88 7.72
CA GLU A 24 1.40 6.21 8.27
C GLU A 24 2.22 7.29 7.54
N ALA A 25 3.46 6.99 7.16
CA ALA A 25 4.29 7.90 6.36
C ALA A 25 3.64 8.19 5.00
N LEU A 26 3.20 7.16 4.26
CA LEU A 26 2.47 7.33 3.01
C LEU A 26 1.18 8.13 3.18
N ALA A 27 0.47 7.96 4.30
CA ALA A 27 -0.70 8.74 4.64
C ALA A 27 -0.37 10.23 4.89
N SER A 28 0.71 10.51 5.62
CA SER A 28 1.17 11.88 5.88
C SER A 28 1.60 12.62 4.59
N LEU A 29 2.15 11.88 3.62
CA LEU A 29 2.49 12.37 2.28
C LEU A 29 1.27 12.47 1.34
N LYS A 30 0.06 12.15 1.83
CA LYS A 30 -1.20 12.12 1.05
C LYS A 30 -1.17 11.16 -0.14
N MET A 31 -0.30 10.15 -0.11
CA MET A 31 -0.27 9.07 -1.11
C MET A 31 -1.34 8.02 -0.81
N LEU A 32 -1.68 7.86 0.47
CA LEU A 32 -2.83 7.11 0.95
C LEU A 32 -3.79 8.06 1.66
N ILE A 33 -5.08 7.93 1.38
CA ILE A 33 -6.15 8.65 2.07
C ILE A 33 -6.94 7.65 2.88
N ARG A 34 -7.11 7.96 4.17
CA ARG A 34 -8.02 7.22 5.03
C ARG A 34 -9.46 7.63 4.71
N THR A 35 -10.32 6.67 4.41
CA THR A 35 -11.72 6.90 4.02
C THR A 35 -12.71 6.57 5.13
N SER A 36 -12.27 5.88 6.19
CA SER A 36 -13.08 5.55 7.36
C SER A 36 -12.97 6.62 8.46
N LEU A 37 -14.06 6.87 9.18
CA LEU A 37 -14.13 7.73 10.36
C LEU A 37 -13.67 7.06 11.67
N ALA A 38 -13.08 5.86 11.61
CA ALA A 38 -12.67 5.12 12.81
C ALA A 38 -11.67 5.94 13.65
N SER A 39 -11.88 6.00 14.96
CA SER A 39 -11.08 6.81 15.88
C SER A 39 -9.60 6.37 15.94
N ASN A 40 -9.35 5.06 15.83
CA ASN A 40 -8.00 4.50 15.85
C ASN A 40 -7.51 4.15 14.45
N LYS A 41 -6.37 4.70 14.03
CA LYS A 41 -5.78 4.52 12.69
C LYS A 41 -5.41 3.09 12.32
N LEU A 42 -5.16 2.26 13.34
CA LEU A 42 -4.76 0.86 13.22
C LEU A 42 -5.91 -0.12 13.44
N ASP A 43 -7.15 0.37 13.61
CA ASP A 43 -8.30 -0.53 13.75
C ASP A 43 -8.53 -1.28 12.43
N SER A 44 -8.85 -2.56 12.54
CA SER A 44 -9.24 -3.48 11.47
C SER A 44 -10.35 -2.95 10.55
N THR A 45 -11.15 -2.00 11.06
CA THR A 45 -12.23 -1.33 10.32
C THR A 45 -11.74 -0.19 9.41
N SER A 46 -10.45 0.17 9.49
CA SER A 46 -9.88 1.29 8.75
C SER A 46 -9.85 1.02 7.25
N ARG A 47 -10.52 1.89 6.49
CA ARG A 47 -10.52 1.84 5.03
C ARG A 47 -9.54 2.86 4.47
N TRP A 48 -8.80 2.45 3.45
CA TRP A 48 -7.77 3.25 2.80
C TRP A 48 -8.00 3.28 1.30
N LYS A 49 -7.70 4.42 0.68
CA LYS A 49 -7.74 4.64 -0.75
C LYS A 49 -6.38 5.16 -1.22
N VAL A 50 -5.89 4.63 -2.34
CA VAL A 50 -4.70 5.14 -3.02
C VAL A 50 -5.02 6.51 -3.65
N ASN A 51 -4.15 7.48 -3.43
CA ASN A 51 -4.29 8.86 -3.92
C ASN A 51 -3.11 9.27 -4.80
N VAL A 52 -2.72 8.37 -5.70
CA VAL A 52 -1.73 8.63 -6.75
C VAL A 52 -2.27 8.12 -8.08
N GLY A 53 -1.86 8.77 -9.16
CA GLY A 53 -2.27 8.41 -10.52
C GLY A 53 -1.55 7.17 -11.06
N TRP A 54 -2.12 6.59 -12.11
CA TRP A 54 -1.58 5.40 -12.77
C TRP A 54 -0.12 5.58 -13.24
N ASP A 55 0.18 6.71 -13.88
CA ASP A 55 1.53 7.01 -14.38
C ASP A 55 2.59 7.00 -13.27
N PHE A 56 2.22 7.40 -12.06
CA PHE A 56 3.12 7.38 -10.91
C PHE A 56 3.37 5.95 -10.42
N ILE A 57 2.31 5.13 -10.35
CA ILE A 57 2.43 3.71 -10.00
C ILE A 57 3.28 2.96 -11.04
N GLN A 58 3.12 3.23 -12.34
CA GLN A 58 3.97 2.64 -13.38
C GLN A 58 5.43 3.02 -13.23
N LYS A 59 5.74 4.27 -12.84
CA LYS A 59 7.14 4.69 -12.57
C LYS A 59 7.73 3.95 -11.38
N ILE A 60 6.96 3.75 -10.30
CA ILE A 60 7.41 2.94 -9.16
C ILE A 60 7.69 1.51 -9.61
N ALA A 61 6.73 0.87 -10.29
CA ALA A 61 6.88 -0.50 -10.75
C ALA A 61 8.15 -0.69 -11.58
N LYS A 62 8.43 0.21 -12.53
CA LYS A 62 9.67 0.20 -13.33
C LYS A 62 10.93 0.39 -12.49
N SER A 63 10.88 1.16 -11.39
CA SER A 63 12.06 1.40 -10.55
C SER A 63 12.48 0.20 -9.70
N ILE A 64 11.57 -0.74 -9.47
CA ILE A 64 11.81 -1.98 -8.71
C ILE A 64 11.70 -3.23 -9.57
N ASP A 65 11.68 -3.06 -10.90
CA ASP A 65 11.53 -4.15 -11.89
C ASP A 65 10.31 -5.06 -11.61
N PHE A 66 9.18 -4.46 -11.26
CA PHE A 66 7.94 -5.17 -10.93
C PHE A 66 6.97 -5.16 -12.12
N GLU A 67 6.61 -6.35 -12.60
CA GLU A 67 5.68 -6.56 -13.72
C GLU A 67 4.21 -6.33 -13.31
N LEU A 68 3.82 -5.06 -13.20
CA LEU A 68 2.48 -4.67 -12.74
C LEU A 68 1.34 -5.17 -13.65
N GLU A 69 1.59 -5.32 -14.95
CA GLU A 69 0.59 -5.74 -15.94
C GLU A 69 0.04 -7.14 -15.65
N ASN A 70 0.83 -8.02 -15.02
CA ASN A 70 0.41 -9.37 -14.64
C ASN A 70 -0.68 -9.38 -13.55
N TYR A 71 -0.91 -8.26 -12.87
CA TYR A 71 -1.85 -8.13 -11.75
C TYR A 71 -3.09 -7.29 -12.08
N LEU A 72 -3.18 -6.76 -13.31
CA LEU A 72 -4.34 -6.01 -13.76
C LEU A 72 -5.39 -6.94 -14.34
N VAL A 73 -6.64 -6.74 -13.95
CA VAL A 73 -7.78 -7.36 -14.62
C VAL A 73 -8.13 -6.49 -15.83
N GLY A 74 -7.99 -7.07 -17.03
CA GLY A 74 -8.39 -6.45 -18.31
C GLY A 74 -9.87 -6.55 -18.58
#